data_AF-A0A7C3BIR5-F1
#
_entry.id   AF-A0A7C3BIR5-F1
#
_cell.length_a   1.000
_cell.length_b   1.000
_cell.length_c   1.000
_cell.angle_alpha   90.00
_cell.angle_beta   90.00
_cell.angle_gamma   90.00
#
_symmetry.space_group_name_H-M   'P 1'
#
loop_
_entity.id
_entity.type
_entity.pdbx_description
1 polymer ?
#
loop_
_entity_poly.entity_id
_entity_poly.type
_entity_poly.pdbx_seq_one_letter_code
_entity_poly.pdbx_strand_id
1 'polypeptide(L)'
;MVNWQITATTLYCDSVDSEVTILVYKDGSVKCVDYDKYREQGRNAAELAKKSKRLGRQLKCDGPLCQRALQYRDKLFAEEESSAGR
;
A
#
# COMPACT_ATOMS: atom_id res chain seq x y z
N MET A 1 9.91 8.24 20.34
CA MET A 1 9.08 7.01 20.44
C MET A 1 7.72 7.38 19.89
N VAL A 2 7.23 6.69 18.85
CA VAL A 2 5.94 7.02 18.22
C VAL A 2 4.77 6.77 19.17
N ASN A 3 3.78 7.67 19.16
CA ASN A 3 2.64 7.64 20.11
C ASN A 3 1.41 6.89 19.57
N TRP A 4 1.32 6.68 18.26
CA TRP A 4 0.21 5.96 17.63
C TRP A 4 0.39 4.43 17.69
N GLN A 5 -0.73 3.71 17.59
CA GLN A 5 -0.77 2.24 17.62
C GLN A 5 -0.78 1.63 16.22
N ILE A 6 -1.65 2.16 15.36
CA ILE A 6 -1.78 1.79 13.95
C ILE A 6 -2.28 3.01 13.17
N THR A 7 -1.79 3.18 11.95
CA THR A 7 -2.29 4.18 11.02
C THR A 7 -2.83 3.47 9.78
N ALA A 8 -4.09 3.76 9.43
CA ALA A 8 -4.73 3.27 8.22
C ALA A 8 -4.88 4.42 7.22
N THR A 9 -4.52 4.18 5.97
CA THR A 9 -4.77 5.12 4.87
C THR A 9 -5.27 4.42 3.63
N THR A 10 -6.09 5.12 2.86
CA THR A 10 -6.49 4.70 1.53
C THR A 10 -5.76 5.57 0.53
N LEU A 11 -5.01 4.95 -0.38
CA LEU A 11 -4.30 5.64 -1.45
C LEU A 11 -4.50 4.95 -2.80
N TYR A 12 -4.33 5.69 -3.87
CA TYR A 12 -4.39 5.14 -5.21
C TYR A 12 -3.08 4.41 -5.56
N CYS A 13 -3.20 3.16 -6.06
CA CYS A 13 -2.08 2.33 -6.45
C CYS A 13 -2.06 2.12 -7.96
N ASP A 14 -1.13 2.78 -8.67
CA ASP A 14 -1.04 2.68 -10.13
C ASP A 14 -0.70 1.26 -10.61
N SER A 15 -0.04 0.46 -9.78
CA SER A 15 0.32 -0.94 -10.11
C SER A 15 -0.92 -1.83 -10.31
N VAL A 16 -2.05 -1.47 -9.68
CA VAL A 16 -3.32 -2.21 -9.79
C VAL A 16 -4.51 -1.38 -10.27
N ASP A 17 -4.26 -0.10 -10.61
CA ASP A 17 -5.28 0.84 -11.08
C ASP A 17 -6.51 0.87 -10.16
N SER A 18 -6.26 1.00 -8.85
CA SER A 18 -7.30 0.96 -7.81
C SER A 18 -6.83 1.67 -6.56
N GLU A 19 -7.78 2.18 -5.78
CA GLU A 19 -7.54 2.52 -4.39
C GLU A 19 -7.24 1.25 -3.59
N VAL A 20 -6.27 1.35 -2.68
CA VAL A 20 -5.85 0.29 -1.77
C VAL A 20 -5.68 0.87 -0.37
N THR A 21 -5.95 0.05 0.64
CA THR A 21 -5.74 0.42 2.04
C THR A 21 -4.38 -0.09 2.53
N ILE A 22 -3.59 0.81 3.12
CA ILE A 22 -2.32 0.50 3.76
C ILE A 22 -2.45 0.71 5.26
N LEU A 23 -1.99 -0.27 6.02
CA LEU A 23 -1.86 -0.24 7.46
C LEU A 23 -0.38 -0.16 7.82
N VAL A 24 -0.02 0.78 8.69
CA VAL A 24 1.32 0.89 9.26
C VAL A 24 1.19 0.71 10.77
N TYR A 25 1.97 -0.21 11.31
CA TYR A 25 1.98 -0.54 12.73
C TYR A 25 3.17 0.12 13.43
N LYS A 26 3.04 0.32 14.75
CA LYS A 26 4.03 1.00 15.58
C LYS A 26 5.44 0.39 15.48
N ASP A 27 5.52 -0.92 15.27
CA ASP A 27 6.77 -1.67 15.11
C ASP A 27 7.44 -1.46 13.73
N GLY A 28 6.86 -0.62 12.88
CA GLY A 28 7.34 -0.35 11.53
C GLY A 28 6.89 -1.38 10.50
N SER A 29 6.11 -2.39 10.90
CA SER A 29 5.51 -3.32 9.96
C SER A 29 4.42 -2.64 9.13
N VAL A 30 4.30 -3.07 7.87
CA VAL A 30 3.37 -2.49 6.90
C VAL A 30 2.58 -3.58 6.23
N LYS A 31 1.28 -3.34 6.04
CA LYS A 31 0.38 -4.26 5.36
C LYS A 31 -0.50 -3.52 4.36
N CYS A 32 -0.42 -3.91 3.11
CA CYS A 32 -1.44 -3.56 2.11
C CYS A 32 -2.60 -4.56 2.23
N VAL A 33 -3.79 -4.09 2.62
CA VAL A 33 -4.98 -4.94 2.83
C VAL A 33 -5.45 -5.59 1.52
N ASP A 34 -5.28 -4.87 0.41
CA ASP A 34 -5.72 -5.32 -0.92
C ASP A 34 -4.69 -6.20 -1.63
N TYR A 35 -3.52 -6.45 -1.04
CA TYR A 35 -2.49 -7.33 -1.62
C TYR A 35 -3.06 -8.72 -1.96
N ASP A 36 -3.80 -9.34 -1.04
CA ASP A 36 -4.38 -10.67 -1.27
C ASP A 36 -5.46 -10.68 -2.38
N LYS A 37 -6.06 -9.52 -2.66
CA LYS A 37 -7.03 -9.38 -3.76
C LYS A 37 -6.33 -9.37 -5.12
N TYR A 38 -5.16 -8.74 -5.19
CA TYR A 38 -4.45 -8.44 -6.44
C TYR A 38 -3.16 -9.25 -6.69
N ARG A 39 -2.78 -10.16 -5.79
CA ARG A 39 -1.72 -11.15 -6.06
C ARG A 39 -2.07 -12.01 -7.28
N GLU A 40 -1.08 -12.65 -7.92
CA GLU A 40 -1.25 -13.36 -9.20
C GLU A 40 -2.38 -14.41 -9.20
N GLN A 41 -2.70 -14.99 -8.05
CA GLN A 41 -3.83 -15.93 -7.83
C GLN A 41 -4.88 -15.35 -6.87
N GLY A 42 -4.95 -14.03 -6.77
CA GLY A 42 -5.90 -13.31 -5.94
C GLY A 42 -7.31 -13.35 -6.52
N ARG A 43 -8.30 -13.04 -5.68
CA ARG A 43 -9.71 -13.05 -6.06
C ARG A 43 -10.02 -12.14 -7.26
N ASN A 44 -9.21 -11.10 -7.48
CA ASN A 44 -9.37 -10.13 -8.57
C ASN A 44 -8.32 -10.26 -9.69
N ALA A 45 -7.60 -11.38 -9.80
CA ALA A 45 -6.59 -11.57 -10.85
C ALA A 45 -7.20 -11.42 -12.27
N ALA A 46 -8.42 -11.93 -12.48
CA ALA A 46 -9.13 -11.79 -13.76
C ALA A 46 -9.53 -10.34 -14.07
N GLU A 47 -10.00 -9.59 -13.06
CA GLU A 47 -10.33 -8.17 -13.19
C GLU A 47 -9.08 -7.32 -13.45
N LEU A 48 -7.97 -7.65 -12.78
CA LEU A 48 -6.68 -7.01 -13.01
C LEU A 48 -6.19 -7.22 -14.45
N ALA A 49 -6.35 -8.44 -14.97
CA ALA A 49 -6.03 -8.76 -16.36
C ALA A 49 -6.93 -8.01 -17.36
N LYS A 50 -8.23 -7.88 -17.09
CA LYS A 50 -9.15 -7.07 -17.92
C LYS A 50 -8.76 -5.59 -17.91
N LYS A 51 -8.49 -5.02 -16.73
CA LYS A 51 -8.02 -3.63 -16.59
C LYS A 51 -6.70 -3.41 -17.33
N SER A 52 -5.76 -4.35 -17.18
CA SER A 52 -4.47 -4.32 -17.87
C SER A 52 -4.63 -4.26 -19.39
N LYS A 53 -5.50 -5.10 -19.96
CA LYS A 53 -5.84 -5.05 -21.40
C LYS A 53 -6.46 -3.72 -21.80
N ARG A 54 -7.40 -3.19 -21.00
CA ARG A 54 -8.09 -1.92 -21.28
C ARG A 54 -7.14 -0.71 -21.26
N LEU A 55 -6.16 -0.71 -20.35
CA LEU A 55 -5.21 0.38 -20.18
C LEU A 55 -3.98 0.25 -21.08
N GLY A 56 -3.81 -0.86 -21.79
CA GLY A 56 -2.63 -1.11 -22.62
C GLY A 56 -1.33 -1.25 -21.84
N ARG A 57 -1.37 -1.51 -20.53
CA ARG A 57 -0.19 -1.72 -19.67
C ARG A 57 -0.38 -2.92 -18.77
N GLN A 58 0.71 -3.63 -18.44
CA GLN A 58 0.66 -4.73 -17.49
C GLN A 58 0.43 -4.18 -16.07
N LEU A 59 -0.68 -4.58 -15.44
CA LEU A 59 -0.93 -4.31 -14.03
C LEU A 59 -0.49 -5.52 -13.21
N LYS A 60 0.43 -5.31 -12.28
CA LYS A 60 0.95 -6.36 -11.39
C LYS A 60 1.18 -5.77 -10.01
N CYS A 61 0.69 -6.43 -8.98
CA CYS A 61 1.03 -6.05 -7.62
C CYS A 61 2.47 -6.47 -7.30
N ASP A 62 3.31 -5.50 -6.90
CA ASP A 62 4.74 -5.70 -6.63
C ASP A 62 5.02 -6.45 -5.31
N GLY A 63 3.98 -6.69 -4.50
CA GLY A 63 4.09 -7.39 -3.23
C GLY A 63 3.66 -6.57 -2.02
N PRO A 64 3.72 -7.18 -0.81
CA PRO A 64 3.29 -6.55 0.44
C PRO A 64 4.22 -5.42 0.90
N LEU A 65 5.49 -5.42 0.46
CA LEU A 65 6.50 -4.38 0.75
C LEU A 65 6.81 -3.55 -0.50
N CYS A 66 5.79 -3.22 -1.28
CA CYS A 66 5.96 -2.38 -2.46
C CYS A 66 6.41 -0.96 -2.08
N GLN A 67 7.03 -0.26 -3.02
CA GLN A 67 7.59 1.07 -2.78
C GLN A 67 6.58 2.06 -2.19
N ARG A 68 5.30 2.04 -2.63
CA ARG A 68 4.25 2.91 -2.08
C ARG A 68 3.99 2.66 -0.59
N ALA A 69 3.98 1.38 -0.19
CA ALA A 69 3.77 0.99 1.20
C ALA A 69 4.94 1.41 2.09
N LEU A 70 6.17 1.22 1.61
CA LEU A 70 7.38 1.65 2.31
C LEU A 70 7.46 3.18 2.42
N GLN A 71 7.20 3.90 1.32
CA GLN A 71 7.18 5.37 1.32
C GLN A 71 6.15 5.94 2.29
N TYR A 72 4.94 5.35 2.35
CA TYR A 72 3.92 5.80 3.29
C TYR A 72 4.36 5.57 4.75
N ARG A 73 4.94 4.41 5.06
CA ARG A 73 5.56 4.16 6.37
C ARG A 73 6.62 5.21 6.69
N ASP A 74 7.60 5.37 5.81
CA ASP A 74 8.74 6.25 6.06
C ASP A 74 8.27 7.71 6.26
N LYS A 75 7.25 8.13 5.50
CA LYS A 75 6.59 9.42 5.69
C LYS A 75 5.98 9.55 7.09
N LEU A 76 5.22 8.56 7.56
CA LEU A 76 4.61 8.61 8.90
C LEU A 76 5.64 8.70 10.02
N PHE A 77 6.74 7.94 9.93
CA PHE A 77 7.79 7.99 10.92
C PHE A 77 8.52 9.34 10.89
N ALA A 78 8.80 9.90 9.71
CA ALA A 78 9.40 11.23 9.57
C ALA A 78 8.48 12.34 10.12
N GLU A 79 7.17 12.26 9.87
CA GLU A 79 6.19 13.21 10.40
C GLU A 79 6.15 13.19 11.94
N GLU A 80 6.20 12.01 12.56
CA GLU A 80 6.26 11.88 14.01
C GLU A 80 7.57 12.43 14.60
N GLU A 81 8.71 12.14 13.99
CA GLU A 81 10.00 12.68 14.43
C GLU A 81 10.02 14.22 14.35
N SER A 82 9.43 14.77 13.29
CA SER A 82 9.29 16.23 13.12
C SER A 82 8.26 16.85 14.08
N SER A 83 7.27 16.07 14.54
CA SER A 83 6.24 16.51 15.48
C SER A 83 6.68 16.37 16.94
N ALA A 84 7.54 15.40 17.25
CA ALA A 84 8.11 15.19 18.58
C ALA A 84 9.21 16.21 18.94
N GLY A 85 9.65 17.03 17.98
CA GLY A 85 10.58 18.14 18.18
C GLY A 85 9.91 19.49 18.46
N ARG A 86 8.58 19.55 18.59
CA ARG A 86 7.81 20.76 18.98
C ARG A 86 7.31 20.69 20.42
#